data_AF-A0A920N910-F1
#
_entry.id   AF-A0A920N910-F1
#
_cell.length_a   1.000
_cell.length_b   1.000
_cell.length_c   1.000
_cell.angle_alpha   90.00
_cell.angle_beta   90.00
_cell.angle_gamma   90.00
#
_symmetry.space_group_name_H-M   'P 1'
#
loop_
_entity.id
_entity.type
_entity.pdbx_description
1 polymer ?
#
loop_
_entity_poly.entity_id
_entity_poly.type
_entity_poly.pdbx_seq_one_letter_code
_entity_poly.pdbx_strand_id
1 'polypeptide(L)' 'MWLAGGGVKGGQAHGATDDFGFQAVTDKVHVHDLHATILHQMGLDHERLTYRYAGRDFRLTDVHGNVVRELLE' A
#
# COMPACT_ATOMS: atom_id res chain seq x y z
N MET A 1 -1.19 2.43 -11.21
CA MET A 1 0.16 1.95 -10.82
C MET A 1 0.26 0.48 -11.18
N TRP A 2 1.46 -0.05 -11.43
CA TRP A 2 1.67 -1.47 -11.77
C TRP A 2 2.60 -2.13 -10.75
N LEU A 3 2.31 -3.39 -10.40
CA LEU A 3 3.11 -4.26 -9.53
C LEU A 3 3.27 -5.63 -10.20
N ALA A 4 4.40 -6.30 -9.96
CA ALA A 4 4.64 -7.66 -10.45
C ALA A 4 5.61 -8.40 -9.52
N GLY A 5 5.37 -9.70 -9.32
CA GLY A 5 6.19 -10.56 -8.47
C GLY A 5 5.93 -10.36 -6.97
N GLY A 6 6.79 -10.94 -6.13
CA GLY A 6 6.76 -10.77 -4.67
C GLY A 6 5.39 -11.08 -4.06
N GLY A 7 4.77 -12.21 -4.41
CA GLY A 7 3.49 -12.66 -3.85
C GLY A 7 2.25 -11.84 -4.25
N VAL A 8 2.38 -10.90 -5.18
CA VAL A 8 1.23 -10.15 -5.74
C VAL A 8 0.53 -11.01 -6.79
N LYS A 9 -0.79 -11.15 -6.66
CA LYS A 9 -1.65 -11.86 -7.62
C LYS A 9 -1.48 -11.28 -9.02
N GLY A 10 -1.01 -12.11 -9.95
CA GLY A 10 -0.84 -11.73 -11.35
C GLY A 10 -2.15 -11.63 -12.12
N GLY A 11 -2.15 -10.84 -13.20
CA GLY A 11 -3.26 -10.82 -14.16
C GLY A 11 -4.56 -10.18 -13.66
N GLN A 12 -4.51 -9.35 -12.61
CA GLN A 12 -5.68 -8.65 -12.07
C GLN A 12 -5.58 -7.13 -12.22
N ALA A 13 -6.73 -6.48 -12.38
CA ALA A 13 -6.91 -5.07 -12.13
C ALA A 13 -7.62 -4.91 -10.77
N HIS A 14 -7.15 -4.00 -9.92
CA HIS A 14 -7.73 -3.75 -8.60
C HIS A 14 -8.26 -2.32 -8.54
N GLY A 15 -9.51 -2.17 -8.11
CA GLY A 15 -10.24 -0.91 -8.12
C GLY A 15 -10.65 -0.44 -9.52
N ALA A 16 -11.31 0.71 -9.55
CA ALA A 16 -11.77 1.35 -10.78
C ALA A 16 -11.78 2.88 -10.63
N THR A 17 -11.67 3.58 -11.75
CA THR A 17 -11.82 5.03 -11.83
C THR A 17 -13.24 5.41 -12.25
N ASP A 18 -13.60 6.68 -12.06
CA ASP A 18 -14.79 7.25 -12.67
C ASP A 18 -14.78 7.12 -14.22
N ASP A 19 -15.92 7.42 -14.84
CA ASP A 19 -16.12 7.30 -16.29
C ASP A 19 -15.14 8.15 -17.12
N PHE A 20 -14.53 9.17 -16.51
CA PHE A 20 -13.56 10.07 -17.15
C PHE A 20 -12.11 9.70 -16.84
N GLY A 21 -11.87 8.75 -15.93
CA GLY A 21 -10.56 8.34 -15.46
C GLY A 21 -9.88 9.33 -14.50
N PHE A 22 -10.59 10.29 -13.91
CA PHE A 22 -9.98 11.35 -13.09
C PHE A 22 -9.76 10.96 -11.64
N GLN A 23 -10.70 10.20 -11.06
CA GLN A 23 -10.63 9.79 -9.66
C GLN A 23 -10.82 8.28 -9.54
N ALA A 24 -10.08 7.65 -8.63
CA ALA A 24 -10.40 6.32 -8.16
C ALA A 24 -11.74 6.37 -7.40
N VAL A 25 -12.67 5.48 -7.74
CA VAL A 25 -14.01 5.41 -7.14
C VAL A 25 -14.25 4.08 -6.42
N THR A 26 -13.64 3.00 -6.89
CA THR A 26 -13.77 1.64 -6.33
C THR A 26 -12.43 1.14 -5.82
N ASP A 27 -12.44 0.42 -4.69
CA ASP A 27 -11.29 -0.21 -4.01
C ASP A 27 -10.04 0.68 -4.03
N LYS A 28 -10.19 1.89 -3.50
CA LYS A 28 -9.13 2.91 -3.52
C LYS A 28 -8.00 2.45 -2.61
N VAL A 29 -6.79 2.41 -3.17
CA VAL A 29 -5.57 2.15 -2.39
C VAL A 29 -4.86 3.47 -2.13
N HIS A 30 -4.71 3.84 -0.86
CA HIS A 30 -3.90 5.00 -0.50
C HIS A 30 -2.40 4.66 -0.59
N VAL A 31 -1.54 5.66 -0.78
CA VAL A 31 -0.08 5.44 -0.87
C VAL A 31 0.49 4.78 0.38
N HIS A 32 -0.09 5.04 1.55
CA HIS A 32 0.29 4.39 2.80
C HIS A 32 -0.02 2.89 2.80
N ASP A 33 -1.17 2.49 2.28
CA ASP A 33 -1.59 1.08 2.19
C ASP A 33 -0.73 0.32 1.18
N LEU A 34 -0.43 0.97 0.06
CA LEU A 34 0.50 0.45 -0.94
C LEU A 34 1.88 0.19 -0.33
N HIS A 35 2.47 1.19 0.36
CA HIS A 35 3.76 1.02 1.01
C HIS A 35 3.73 -0.05 2.11
N ALA A 36 2.66 -0.12 2.91
CA ALA A 36 2.47 -1.19 3.89
C ALA A 36 2.47 -2.58 3.23
N THR A 37 1.80 -2.70 2.09
CA THR A 37 1.70 -3.96 1.32
C THR A 37 3.05 -4.38 0.74
N ILE A 38 3.83 -3.44 0.19
CA ILE A 38 5.17 -3.72 -0.35
C ILE A 38 6.10 -4.18 0.78
N LEU A 39 6.13 -3.46 1.91
CA LEU A 39 6.95 -3.84 3.06
C LEU A 39 6.55 -5.22 3.61
N HIS A 40 5.26 -5.51 3.66
CA HIS A 40 4.75 -6.82 4.06
C HIS A 40 5.28 -7.95 3.14
N GLN A 41 5.32 -7.75 1.82
CA GLN A 41 5.89 -8.73 0.88
C GLN A 41 7.41 -8.90 1.02
N MET A 42 8.09 -7.95 1.63
CA MET A 42 9.50 -8.08 2.01
C MET A 42 9.69 -8.76 3.38
N GLY A 43 8.62 -9.20 4.04
CA GLY A 43 8.65 -9.77 5.38
C GLY A 43 8.84 -8.73 6.49
N LEU A 44 8.60 -7.45 6.21
CA LEU A 44 8.76 -6.35 7.14
C LEU A 44 7.40 -5.88 7.66
N ASP A 45 7.35 -5.63 8.96
CA ASP A 45 6.22 -4.96 9.60
C ASP A 45 6.43 -3.44 9.54
N HIS A 46 5.63 -2.75 8.72
CA HIS A 46 5.77 -1.32 8.48
C HIS A 46 5.58 -0.48 9.75
N GLU A 47 4.87 -0.99 10.76
CA GLU A 47 4.64 -0.26 12.01
C GLU A 47 5.88 -0.26 12.90
N ARG A 48 6.73 -1.27 12.74
CA ARG A 48 7.99 -1.42 13.49
C ARG A 48 9.14 -0.64 12.88
N LEU A 49 8.99 -0.12 11.67
CA LEU A 49 9.98 0.75 11.00
C LEU A 49 9.85 2.22 11.45
N THR A 50 9.57 2.40 12.74
CA THR A 50 9.35 3.72 13.34
C THR A 50 10.63 4.24 13.99
N TYR A 51 11.01 5.48 13.68
CA TYR A 51 12.13 6.15 14.31
C TYR A 51 11.74 7.56 14.78
N ARG A 52 12.30 8.00 15.90
CA ARG A 52 12.04 9.32 16.49
C ARG A 52 13.01 10.35 15.90
N TYR A 53 12.48 11.39 15.28
CA TYR A 53 13.26 12.52 14.76
C TYR A 53 12.50 13.83 15.00
N ALA A 54 13.21 14.93 15.29
CA ALA A 54 12.61 16.25 15.51
C ALA A 54 11.34 16.26 16.41
N GLY A 55 11.33 15.43 17.46
CA GLY A 55 10.21 15.34 18.41
C GLY A 55 9.03 14.49 17.98
N ARG A 56 9.00 13.90 16.78
CA ARG A 56 7.90 13.03 16.30
C ARG A 56 8.39 11.67 15.81
N ASP A 57 7.50 10.70 15.85
CA ASP A 57 7.74 9.39 15.26
C ASP A 57 7.53 9.45 13.75
N PHE A 58 8.47 8.88 13.01
CA PHE A 58 8.44 8.79 11.55
C PHE A 58 8.47 7.32 11.13
N ARG A 59 7.63 6.97 10.16
CA ARG A 59 7.69 5.71 9.40
C ARG A 59 7.19 5.96 7.98
N LEU A 60 7.50 5.07 7.04
CA LEU A 60 7.16 5.26 5.62
C LEU A 60 5.65 5.42 5.36
N THR A 61 4.81 4.78 6.19
CA THR A 61 3.35 4.85 6.07
C THR A 61 2.72 5.94 6.95
N ASP A 62 3.55 6.78 7.59
CA ASP A 62 3.14 7.73 8.63
C ASP A 62 2.22 7.04 9.67
N VAL A 63 1.29 7.73 10.32
CA VAL A 63 0.32 7.11 11.26
C VAL A 63 -0.76 6.23 10.61
N HIS A 64 -0.63 5.92 9.32
CA HIS A 64 -1.61 5.15 8.53
C HIS A 64 -0.98 3.89 7.92
N GLY A 65 -1.73 3.25 7.01
CA GLY A 65 -1.33 2.10 6.22
C GLY A 65 -1.95 0.80 6.71
N ASN A 66 -2.66 0.12 5.82
CA ASN A 66 -3.11 -1.25 5.99
C ASN A 66 -2.58 -2.10 4.82
N VAL A 67 -2.24 -3.35 5.10
CA VAL A 67 -1.86 -4.31 4.04
C VAL A 67 -3.09 -4.63 3.20
N VAL A 68 -3.01 -4.36 1.90
CA VAL A 68 -4.05 -4.65 0.91
C VAL A 68 -3.97 -6.13 0.53
N ARG A 69 -4.64 -6.97 1.31
CA ARG A 69 -4.58 -8.44 1.17
C ARG A 69 -5.21 -8.94 -0.12
N GLU A 70 -6.12 -8.16 -0.70
CA GLU A 70 -6.77 -8.44 -1.97
C GLU A 70 -5.77 -8.48 -3.14
N LEU A 71 -4.61 -7.82 -2.99
CA LEU A 71 -3.53 -7.84 -3.97
C LEU A 71 -2.62 -9.08 -3.86
N LEU A 72 -2.71 -9.86 -2.78
CA LEU A 72 -1.74 -10.89 -2.42
C LEU A 72 -2.28 -12.30 -2.67
N GLU A 73 -1.40 -13.26 -3.01
CA GLU A 73 -1.73 -14.68 -3.25
C GLU A 73 -2.18 -15.43 -1.99
#